data_AF-A0A7W4A165-F1
#
_entry.id   AF-A0A7W4A165-F1
#
_cell.length_a   1.000
_cell.length_b   1.000
_cell.length_c   1.000
_cell.angle_alpha   90.00
_cell.angle_beta   90.00
_cell.angle_gamma   90.00
#
_symmetry.space_group_name_H-M   'P 1'
#
loop_
_entity.id
_entity.type
_entity.pdbx_description
1 polymer ?
#
loop_
_entity_poly.entity_id
_entity_poly.type
_entity_poly.pdbx_seq_one_letter_code
_entity_poly.pdbx_strand_id
1 'polypeptide(L)' 'MTEPTNQDACPFCLQTNRCDVAAKQGCWCNDLTVPQALLNLLPEPLKNTSCICRQCIVSFNNNPSLFLKK' A
#
# COMPACT_ATOMS: atom_id res chain seq x y z
N MET A 1 1.28 26.34 -2.92
CA MET A 1 0.56 25.31 -3.70
C MET A 1 1.34 24.02 -3.54
N THR A 2 0.97 23.16 -2.59
CA THR A 2 1.51 21.81 -2.49
C THR A 2 0.50 20.90 -3.17
N GLU A 3 0.77 20.58 -4.43
CA GLU A 3 0.02 19.55 -5.16
C GLU A 3 0.15 18.24 -4.35
N PRO A 4 -0.96 17.64 -3.87
CA PRO A 4 -0.90 16.32 -3.28
C PRO A 4 -0.57 15.38 -4.43
N THR A 5 0.71 15.03 -4.55
CA THR A 5 1.15 13.97 -5.44
C THR A 5 0.30 12.77 -5.05
N ASN A 6 -0.37 12.15 -6.01
CA ASN A 6 -1.38 11.09 -5.83
C ASN A 6 -0.83 9.78 -5.21
N GLN A 7 0.29 9.86 -4.47
CA GLN A 7 0.92 8.86 -3.64
C GLN A 7 0.06 8.43 -2.47
N ASP A 8 -1.04 9.14 -2.19
CA ASP A 8 -1.97 8.81 -1.12
C ASP A 8 -2.97 7.72 -1.52
N ALA A 9 -3.07 7.31 -2.78
CA ALA A 9 -4.03 6.28 -3.21
C ALA A 9 -3.39 4.89 -3.23
N CYS A 10 -4.07 3.91 -2.63
CA CYS A 10 -3.67 2.51 -2.70
C CYS A 10 -3.98 1.94 -4.09
N PRO A 11 -3.01 1.32 -4.79
CA PRO A 11 -3.24 0.77 -6.14
C PRO A 11 -4.24 -0.39 -6.20
N PHE A 12 -4.53 -1.03 -5.07
CA PHE A 12 -5.45 -2.18 -5.02
C PHE A 12 -6.90 -1.80 -4.72
N CYS A 13 -7.13 -0.87 -3.80
CA CYS A 13 -8.48 -0.48 -3.40
C CYS A 13 -8.86 0.94 -3.82
N LEU A 14 -7.93 1.71 -4.40
CA LEU A 14 -8.08 3.10 -4.81
C LEU A 14 -8.50 4.04 -3.67
N GLN A 15 -8.42 3.57 -2.42
CA GLN A 15 -8.67 4.37 -1.22
C GLN A 15 -7.38 5.00 -0.71
N THR A 16 -7.52 5.99 0.18
CA THR A 16 -6.38 6.60 0.85
C THR A 16 -5.55 5.56 1.59
N ASN A 17 -4.27 5.43 1.25
CA ASN A 17 -3.35 4.49 1.87
C ASN A 17 -2.91 4.94 3.26
N ARG A 18 -3.05 6.24 3.58
CA ARG A 18 -2.60 6.86 4.82
C ARG A 18 -1.12 6.55 5.08
N CYS A 19 -0.33 6.57 4.01
CA CYS A 19 1.09 6.34 4.04
C CYS A 19 1.78 7.65 4.38
N ASP A 20 1.73 8.05 5.65
CA ASP A 20 2.32 9.30 6.14
C ASP A 20 3.84 9.19 6.32
N VAL A 21 4.56 8.62 5.35
CA VAL A 21 6.01 8.39 5.43
C VAL A 21 6.80 9.70 5.54
N ALA A 22 6.24 10.79 5.01
CA ALA A 22 6.80 12.13 5.12
C ALA A 22 6.45 12.83 6.45
N ALA A 23 5.54 12.29 7.26
CA ALA A 23 5.18 12.90 8.54
C ALA A 23 6.27 12.69 9.59
N LYS A 24 6.43 13.65 10.50
CA LYS A 24 7.43 13.59 11.60
C LYS A 24 7.29 12.35 12.50
N GLN A 25 6.07 11.87 12.67
CA GLN A 25 5.76 10.68 13.48
C GLN A 25 6.02 9.35 12.74
N GLY A 26 6.41 9.41 11.47
CA GLY A 26 6.59 8.23 10.63
C GLY A 26 5.27 7.59 10.18
N CYS A 27 5.40 6.56 9.34
CA CYS A 27 4.27 5.77 8.86
C CYS A 27 4.22 4.41 9.56
N TRP A 28 3.01 3.94 9.84
CA TRP A 28 2.74 2.58 10.34
C TRP A 28 3.27 1.48 9.40
N CYS A 29 3.58 1.78 8.13
CA CYS A 29 4.11 0.81 7.19
C CYS A 29 5.55 0.38 7.51
N ASN A 30 6.26 1.11 8.39
CA ASN A 30 7.57 0.70 8.88
C ASN A 30 7.47 -0.46 9.87
N ASP A 31 6.40 -0.51 10.65
CA ASP A 31 6.13 -1.57 11.63
C ASP A 31 5.43 -2.79 11.02
N LEU A 32 4.90 -2.66 9.80
CA LEU A 32 4.13 -3.71 9.13
C LEU A 32 4.90 -4.26 7.93
N THR A 33 5.26 -5.54 8.00
CA THR A 33 5.89 -6.23 6.87
C THR A 33 4.93 -6.33 5.69
N VAL A 34 5.32 -5.75 4.56
CA VAL A 34 4.60 -5.87 3.29
C VAL A 34 4.99 -7.20 2.62
N PRO A 35 4.05 -8.09 2.32
CA PRO A 35 4.36 -9.37 1.67
C PRO A 35 4.92 -9.16 0.26
N GLN A 36 6.03 -9.80 -0.07
CA GLN A 36 6.58 -9.76 -1.43
C GLN A 36 5.59 -10.28 -2.46
N ALA A 37 4.79 -11.29 -2.12
CA ALA A 37 3.75 -11.80 -3.01
C ALA A 37 2.70 -10.72 -3.37
N LEU A 38 2.37 -9.81 -2.44
CA LEU A 38 1.49 -8.68 -2.69
C LEU A 38 2.17 -7.63 -3.60
N LEU A 39 3.45 -7.34 -3.36
CA LEU A 39 4.24 -6.44 -4.22
C LEU A 39 4.40 -6.99 -5.65
N ASN A 40 4.48 -8.31 -5.81
CA ASN A 40 4.56 -8.97 -7.12
C ASN A 40 3.29 -8.83 -7.96
N LEU A 41 2.15 -8.49 -7.35
CA LEU A 41 0.91 -8.19 -8.07
C LEU A 41 0.91 -6.79 -8.68
N LEU A 42 1.77 -5.90 -8.20
CA LEU A 42 1.90 -4.58 -8.78
C LEU A 42 2.66 -4.66 -10.10
N PRO A 43 2.26 -3.86 -11.11
CA PRO A 43 3.08 -3.68 -12.30
C PRO A 43 4.42 -3.03 -11.89
N GLU A 44 5.49 -3.36 -12.61
CA GLU A 44 6.85 -2.83 -12.36
C GLU A 44 6.94 -1.32 -12.05
N PRO A 45 6.27 -0.41 -12.79
CA PRO A 45 6.33 1.02 -12.48
C PRO A 45 5.75 1.40 -11.11
N LEU A 46 4.90 0.56 -10.52
CA LEU A 46 4.29 0.78 -9.20
C LEU A 46 5.05 0.08 -8.07
N LYS A 47 5.96 -0.86 -8.40
CA LYS A 47 6.81 -1.52 -7.40
C LYS A 47 7.78 -0.50 -6.82
N ASN A 48 7.81 -0.40 -5.48
CA ASN A 48 8.63 0.54 -4.71
C ASN A 48 8.32 2.04 -4.88
N THR A 49 7.32 2.42 -5.68
CA THR A 49 6.91 3.83 -5.88
C THR A 49 5.56 4.15 -5.26
N SER A 50 4.69 3.15 -5.08
CA SER A 50 3.34 3.32 -4.54
C SER A 50 3.19 2.67 -3.17
N CYS A 51 2.67 3.42 -2.19
CA CYS A 51 2.32 2.85 -0.90
C CYS A 51 1.03 2.02 -0.97
N ILE A 52 1.05 0.84 -0.34
CA ILE A 52 -0.12 -0.01 -0.17
C ILE A 52 -0.76 0.32 1.18
N CYS A 53 -2.10 0.42 1.23
CA CYS A 53 -2.79 0.70 2.49
C CYS A 53 -2.71 -0.48 3.47
N ARG A 54 -2.78 -0.15 4.78
CA ARG A 54 -2.79 -1.16 5.86
C ARG A 54 -3.87 -2.21 5.65
N GLN A 55 -5.05 -1.79 5.18
CA GLN A 55 -6.19 -2.66 5.00
C GLN A 55 -5.95 -3.71 3.91
N CYS A 56 -5.30 -3.35 2.80
CA CYS A 56 -4.92 -4.29 1.75
C CYS A 56 -3.85 -5.27 2.23
N ILE A 57 -2.84 -4.78 2.96
CA ILE A 57 -1.80 -5.65 3.54
C ILE A 57 -2.42 -6.65 4.52
N VAL A 58 -3.26 -6.17 5.45
CA VAL A 58 -3.95 -7.03 6.43
C VAL A 58 -4.90 -8.00 5.75
N SER A 59 -5.63 -7.58 4.71
CA SER A 59 -6.53 -8.47 3.97
C SER A 59 -5.75 -9.57 3.25
N PHE A 60 -4.62 -9.22 2.63
CA PHE A 60 -3.74 -10.20 1.99
C PHE A 60 -3.11 -11.16 3.00
N ASN A 61 -2.67 -10.65 4.17
CA ASN A 61 -2.11 -11.48 5.23
C ASN A 61 -3.13 -12.44 5.84
N ASN A 62 -4.39 -12.02 5.98
CA ASN A 62 -5.46 -12.88 6.48
C ASN A 62 -5.83 -13.95 5.44
N ASN A 63 -6.06 -13.55 4.19
CA ASN A 63 -6.53 -14.45 3.14
C ASN A 63 -6.00 -14.02 1.75
N PRO A 64 -4.79 -14.43 1.37
CA PRO A 64 -4.19 -14.03 0.10
C PRO A 64 -5.00 -14.56 -1.09
N SER A 65 -5.56 -15.76 -1.00
CA SER A 65 -6.37 -16.36 -2.06
C SER A 65 -7.68 -15.63 -2.32
N LEU A 66 -8.28 -15.01 -1.30
CA LEU A 66 -9.51 -14.21 -1.47
C LEU A 66 -9.19 -12.83 -2.04
N PHE A 67 -8.06 -12.26 -1.62
CA PHE A 67 -7.59 -10.97 -2.14
C PHE A 67 -7.38 -11.01 -3.66
N LEU A 68 -6.85 -12.12 -4.19
CA LEU A 68 -6.58 -12.31 -5.62
C LEU A 68 -7.82 -12.60 -6.47
N LYS A 69 -8.94 -13.00 -5.85
CA LYS A 69 -10.19 -13.36 -6.55
C LYS A 69 -11.16 -12.18 -6.68
N LYS A 70 -10.78 -11.01 -6.17
CA LYS A 70 -11.61 -9.81 -6.11
C LYS A 70 -11.42 -8.96 -7.35
#